data_AF-A0A7S4M5E0-F1
#
_entry.id   AF-A0A7S4M5E0-F1
#
_cell.length_a   1.000
_cell.length_b   1.000
_cell.length_c   1.000
_cell.angle_alpha   90.00
_cell.angle_beta   90.00
_cell.angle_gamma   90.00
#
_symmetry.space_group_name_H-M   'P 1'
#
loop_
_entity.id
_entity.type
_entity.pdbx_description
1 polymer ?
#
loop_
_entity_poly.entity_id
_entity_poly.type
_entity_poly.pdbx_seq_one_letter_code
_entity_poly.pdbx_strand_id
1 'polypeptide(L)'
;MAAQATAEGAADQLVREEMIKMLEADASAFPVKGAPEVKKKKPLKQLPAELLAAAKEMLAAEVEALQQAVPPPSAAELEAAMEEVSTELAYVPSLQKFGLLSQASKAERLQVPQQQLQLVKNFMARDAKKAAKIEKKLDVLLGGYKKRASALAADLQEKQQLVRDKDIELNCFKQLQGHEAIALPQRLSEMQALVGEQTAREAELQAKYAELERMRLTLREQLAAKAR
;
A
#
# COMPACT_ATOMS: atom_id res chain seq x y z
N MET A 1 -47.94 0.59 -50.05
CA MET A 1 -46.90 1.50 -49.52
C MET A 1 -47.46 2.82 -48.98
N ALA A 2 -48.24 3.62 -49.73
CA ALA A 2 -48.78 4.90 -49.20
C ALA A 2 -49.72 4.75 -47.96
N ALA A 3 -50.51 3.68 -47.89
CA ALA A 3 -51.41 3.42 -46.76
C ALA A 3 -50.73 2.85 -45.50
N GLN A 4 -49.54 2.24 -45.64
CA GLN A 4 -48.74 1.74 -44.50
C GLN A 4 -48.01 2.90 -43.81
N ALA A 5 -47.44 3.83 -44.60
CA ALA A 5 -46.78 5.02 -44.07
C ALA A 5 -47.73 5.94 -43.27
N THR A 6 -49.02 5.99 -43.62
CA THR A 6 -50.02 6.75 -42.85
C THR A 6 -50.44 6.05 -41.55
N ALA A 7 -50.42 4.71 -41.53
CA ALA A 7 -50.74 3.92 -40.33
C ALA A 7 -49.60 3.97 -39.30
N GLU A 8 -48.34 3.88 -39.74
CA GLU A 8 -47.15 4.03 -38.89
C GLU A 8 -47.09 5.41 -38.23
N GLY A 9 -47.32 6.49 -39.01
CA GLY A 9 -47.36 7.84 -38.48
C GLY A 9 -48.49 8.09 -37.46
N ALA A 10 -49.64 7.43 -37.62
CA ALA A 10 -50.74 7.50 -36.65
C ALA A 10 -50.41 6.72 -35.36
N ALA A 11 -49.77 5.55 -35.48
CA ALA A 11 -49.30 4.78 -34.32
C ALA A 11 -48.24 5.55 -33.51
N ASP A 12 -47.28 6.19 -34.18
CA ASP A 12 -46.25 7.04 -33.57
C ASP A 12 -46.85 8.21 -32.79
N GLN A 13 -47.91 8.84 -33.32
CA GLN A 13 -48.62 9.92 -32.64
C GLN A 13 -49.27 9.42 -31.35
N LEU A 14 -49.94 8.27 -31.39
CA LEU A 14 -50.54 7.66 -30.20
C LEU A 14 -49.50 7.30 -29.13
N VAL A 15 -48.34 6.75 -29.54
CA VAL A 15 -47.23 6.44 -28.62
C VAL A 15 -46.67 7.72 -27.99
N ARG A 16 -46.48 8.79 -28.76
CA ARG A 16 -46.01 10.09 -28.23
C ARG A 16 -47.00 10.70 -27.25
N GLU A 17 -48.30 10.61 -27.55
CA GLU A 17 -49.34 11.09 -26.65
C GLU A 17 -49.37 10.33 -25.33
N GLU A 18 -49.21 9.00 -25.35
CA GLU A 18 -49.11 8.19 -24.13
C GLU A 18 -47.80 8.45 -23.37
N MET A 19 -46.68 8.64 -24.07
CA MET A 19 -45.40 9.01 -23.47
C MET A 19 -45.51 10.35 -22.72
N ILE A 20 -46.17 11.35 -23.30
CA ILE A 20 -46.42 12.63 -22.64
C ILE A 20 -47.27 12.43 -21.38
N LYS A 21 -48.35 11.63 -21.46
CA LYS A 21 -49.20 11.32 -20.28
C LYS A 21 -48.41 10.62 -19.17
N MET A 22 -47.49 9.72 -19.52
CA MET A 22 -46.59 9.07 -18.56
C MET A 22 -45.65 10.07 -17.89
N LEU A 23 -44.99 10.93 -18.66
CA LEU A 23 -44.08 11.94 -18.14
C LEU A 23 -44.79 12.95 -17.22
N GLU A 24 -46.02 13.36 -17.58
CA GLU A 24 -46.84 14.23 -16.74
C GLU A 24 -47.25 13.55 -15.42
N ALA A 25 -47.60 12.26 -15.47
CA ALA A 25 -47.95 11.49 -14.29
C ALA A 25 -46.75 11.33 -13.35
N ASP A 26 -45.58 10.96 -13.89
CA ASP A 26 -44.32 10.83 -13.14
C ASP A 26 -43.86 12.15 -12.54
N ALA A 27 -43.92 13.25 -13.32
CA ALA A 27 -43.60 14.59 -12.81
C ALA A 27 -44.54 15.02 -11.68
N SER A 28 -45.80 14.59 -11.69
CA SER A 28 -46.77 14.86 -10.62
C SER A 28 -46.60 13.96 -9.39
N ALA A 29 -46.08 12.74 -9.57
CA ALA A 29 -45.84 11.78 -8.51
C ALA A 29 -44.50 12.00 -7.80
N PHE A 30 -43.45 12.39 -8.55
CA PHE A 30 -42.08 12.56 -8.09
C PHE A 30 -41.49 13.92 -8.50
N PRO A 31 -41.94 15.03 -7.87
CA PRO A 31 -41.44 16.36 -8.21
C PRO A 31 -39.96 16.51 -7.80
N VAL A 32 -39.15 17.06 -8.70
CA VAL A 32 -37.73 17.38 -8.44
C VAL A 32 -37.65 18.53 -7.43
N LYS A 33 -36.66 18.50 -6.53
CA LYS A 33 -36.44 19.58 -5.53
C LYS A 33 -36.30 20.95 -6.23
N GLY A 34 -37.27 21.83 -6.01
CA GLY A 34 -37.32 23.19 -6.58
C GLY A 34 -38.30 23.38 -7.75
N ALA A 35 -38.98 22.32 -8.21
CA ALA A 35 -40.03 22.42 -9.23
C ALA A 35 -41.32 23.06 -8.68
N PRO A 36 -42.12 23.75 -9.53
CA PRO A 36 -43.40 24.33 -9.12
C PRO A 36 -44.38 23.24 -8.61
N GLU A 37 -45.10 23.53 -7.52
CA GLU A 37 -46.07 22.59 -6.94
C GLU A 37 -47.18 22.21 -7.93
N VAL A 38 -47.30 20.92 -8.21
CA VAL A 38 -48.32 20.38 -9.11
C VAL A 38 -49.67 20.32 -8.39
N LYS A 39 -50.62 21.18 -8.79
CA LYS A 39 -51.93 21.36 -8.14
C LYS A 39 -52.89 20.16 -8.26
N LYS A 40 -52.70 19.27 -9.24
CA LYS A 40 -53.54 18.07 -9.45
C LYS A 40 -52.69 16.91 -9.96
N LYS A 41 -52.70 15.79 -9.23
CA LYS A 41 -52.10 14.53 -9.69
C LYS A 41 -52.91 13.98 -10.86
N LYS A 42 -52.26 13.63 -11.97
CA LYS A 42 -52.88 12.95 -13.11
C LYS A 42 -52.53 11.47 -13.03
N PRO A 43 -53.39 10.60 -12.46
CA PRO A 43 -53.10 9.18 -12.39
C PRO A 43 -53.12 8.55 -13.78
N LEU A 44 -52.11 7.74 -14.08
CA LEU A 44 -52.08 6.89 -15.27
C LEU A 44 -53.22 5.87 -15.21
N LYS A 45 -53.96 5.73 -16.31
CA LYS A 45 -54.96 4.68 -16.45
C LYS A 45 -54.24 3.34 -16.57
N GLN A 46 -54.48 2.43 -15.64
CA GLN A 46 -53.97 1.07 -15.73
C GLN A 46 -54.74 0.32 -16.81
N LEU A 47 -54.02 -0.23 -17.78
CA LEU A 47 -54.60 -1.10 -18.80
C LEU A 47 -55.04 -2.43 -18.16
N PRO A 48 -56.17 -3.01 -18.59
CA PRO A 48 -56.61 -4.31 -18.10
C PRO A 48 -55.57 -5.39 -18.45
N ALA A 49 -55.39 -6.34 -17.53
CA ALA A 49 -54.36 -7.38 -17.63
C ALA A 49 -54.48 -8.24 -18.91
N GLU A 50 -55.71 -8.43 -19.40
CA GLU A 50 -56.00 -9.17 -20.63
C GLU A 50 -55.42 -8.49 -21.87
N LEU A 51 -55.54 -7.16 -21.98
CA LEU A 51 -54.96 -6.41 -23.11
C LEU A 51 -53.43 -6.39 -23.04
N LEU A 52 -52.84 -6.36 -21.84
CA LEU A 52 -51.40 -6.46 -21.65
C LEU A 52 -50.86 -7.84 -22.01
N ALA A 53 -51.59 -8.91 -21.68
CA ALA A 53 -51.22 -10.27 -22.07
C ALA A 53 -51.26 -10.45 -23.58
N ALA A 54 -52.35 -10.03 -24.23
CA ALA A 54 -52.49 -10.07 -25.69
C ALA A 54 -51.42 -9.23 -26.40
N ALA A 55 -51.11 -8.02 -25.90
CA ALA A 55 -50.04 -7.18 -26.46
C ALA A 55 -48.66 -7.83 -26.32
N LYS A 56 -48.37 -8.50 -25.19
CA LYS A 56 -47.11 -9.23 -25.00
C LYS A 56 -46.98 -10.42 -25.94
N GLU A 57 -48.05 -11.17 -26.18
CA GLU A 57 -48.05 -12.27 -27.15
C GLU A 57 -47.83 -11.76 -28.58
N MET A 58 -48.52 -10.67 -28.97
CA MET A 58 -48.31 -10.04 -30.28
C MET A 58 -46.87 -9.55 -30.45
N LEU A 59 -46.31 -8.87 -29.44
CA LEU A 59 -44.90 -8.44 -29.45
C LEU A 59 -43.92 -9.61 -29.48
N ALA A 60 -44.19 -10.70 -28.76
CA ALA A 60 -43.34 -11.88 -28.78
C ALA A 60 -43.32 -12.53 -30.17
N ALA A 61 -44.48 -12.67 -30.81
CA ALA A 61 -44.58 -13.19 -32.17
C ALA A 61 -43.86 -12.28 -33.20
N GLU A 62 -43.99 -10.96 -33.07
CA GLU A 62 -43.27 -10.01 -33.92
C GLU A 62 -41.76 -10.05 -33.69
N VAL A 63 -41.31 -10.13 -32.43
CA VAL A 63 -39.89 -10.23 -32.09
C VAL A 63 -39.30 -11.54 -32.60
N GLU A 64 -40.00 -12.66 -32.48
CA GLU A 64 -39.55 -13.95 -33.04
C GLU A 64 -39.47 -13.90 -34.57
N ALA A 65 -40.46 -13.30 -35.24
CA ALA A 65 -40.43 -13.11 -36.69
C ALA A 65 -39.26 -12.18 -37.11
N LEU A 66 -38.99 -11.13 -36.35
CA LEU A 66 -37.86 -10.22 -36.57
C LEU A 66 -36.53 -10.92 -36.32
N GLN A 67 -36.39 -11.72 -35.28
CA GLN A 67 -35.16 -12.47 -34.98
C GLN A 67 -34.82 -13.48 -36.08
N GLN A 68 -35.83 -14.08 -36.73
CA GLN A 68 -35.64 -14.97 -37.88
C GLN A 68 -35.23 -14.22 -39.15
N ALA A 69 -35.72 -12.98 -39.34
CA ALA A 69 -35.41 -12.16 -40.50
C ALA A 69 -34.08 -11.39 -40.36
N VAL A 70 -33.78 -10.89 -39.16
CA VAL A 70 -32.59 -10.14 -38.78
C VAL A 70 -32.19 -10.59 -37.37
N PRO A 71 -31.15 -11.43 -37.23
CA PRO A 71 -30.69 -11.84 -35.92
C PRO A 71 -30.24 -10.61 -35.11
N PRO A 72 -30.57 -10.54 -33.80
CA PRO A 72 -30.14 -9.44 -32.96
C PRO A 72 -28.60 -9.39 -32.92
N PRO A 73 -28.01 -8.18 -32.88
CA PRO A 73 -26.56 -8.04 -32.86
C PRO A 73 -25.98 -8.78 -31.67
N SER A 74 -24.84 -9.42 -31.88
CA SER A 74 -24.11 -10.08 -30.80
C SER A 74 -23.70 -9.04 -29.75
N ALA A 75 -23.45 -9.48 -28.51
CA ALA A 75 -22.99 -8.57 -27.45
C ALA A 75 -21.72 -7.80 -27.86
N ALA A 76 -20.82 -8.45 -28.60
CA ALA A 76 -19.60 -7.84 -29.13
C ALA A 76 -19.88 -6.77 -30.20
N GLU A 77 -20.87 -6.98 -31.08
CA GLU A 77 -21.29 -5.98 -32.07
C GLU A 77 -21.92 -4.75 -31.40
N LEU A 78 -22.69 -4.97 -30.32
CA LEU A 78 -23.24 -3.88 -29.51
C LEU A 78 -22.15 -3.08 -28.82
N GLU A 79 -21.17 -3.75 -28.20
CA GLU A 79 -20.03 -3.08 -27.57
C GLU A 79 -19.23 -2.24 -28.57
N ALA A 80 -18.94 -2.78 -29.76
CA ALA A 80 -18.25 -2.05 -30.82
C ALA A 80 -19.04 -0.82 -31.29
N ALA A 81 -20.35 -0.97 -31.54
CA ALA A 81 -21.20 0.15 -31.93
C ALA A 81 -21.32 1.21 -30.81
N MET A 82 -21.34 0.79 -29.55
CA MET A 82 -21.35 1.71 -28.41
C MET A 82 -20.04 2.47 -28.28
N GLU A 83 -18.89 1.82 -28.49
CA GLU A 83 -17.59 2.50 -28.51
C GLU A 83 -17.54 3.55 -29.61
N GLU A 84 -17.92 3.21 -30.84
CA GLU A 84 -17.98 4.16 -31.97
C GLU A 84 -18.86 5.36 -31.63
N VAL A 85 -20.11 5.12 -31.19
CA VAL A 85 -21.04 6.20 -30.80
C VAL A 85 -20.49 7.01 -29.64
N SER A 86 -19.78 6.41 -28.68
CA SER A 86 -19.21 7.15 -27.54
C SER A 86 -18.08 8.10 -27.95
N THR A 87 -17.34 7.75 -29.00
CA THR A 87 -16.27 8.61 -29.54
C THR A 87 -16.83 9.77 -30.35
N GLU A 88 -17.94 9.57 -31.04
CA GLU A 88 -18.56 10.61 -31.87
C GLU A 88 -19.58 11.47 -31.11
N LEU A 89 -20.30 10.91 -30.15
CA LEU A 89 -21.36 11.61 -29.43
C LEU A 89 -20.77 12.39 -28.26
N ALA A 90 -20.79 13.71 -28.35
CA ALA A 90 -20.35 14.57 -27.27
C ALA A 90 -21.35 15.69 -26.97
N TYR A 91 -21.32 16.18 -25.73
CA TYR A 91 -22.06 17.38 -25.36
C TYR A 91 -21.36 18.61 -25.91
N VAL A 92 -22.01 19.32 -26.82
CA VAL A 92 -21.49 20.55 -27.42
C VAL A 92 -22.01 21.76 -26.63
N PRO A 93 -21.13 22.53 -25.95
CA PRO A 93 -21.58 23.58 -25.02
C PRO A 93 -22.30 24.75 -25.69
N SER A 94 -21.86 25.15 -26.89
CA SER A 94 -22.47 26.22 -27.68
C SER A 94 -23.93 25.94 -28.04
N LEU A 95 -24.24 24.68 -28.32
CA LEU A 95 -25.57 24.22 -28.74
C LEU A 95 -26.41 23.68 -27.56
N GLN A 96 -25.81 23.57 -26.38
CA GLN A 96 -26.38 22.99 -25.16
C GLN A 96 -27.05 21.62 -25.34
N LYS A 97 -26.55 20.82 -26.30
CA LYS A 97 -27.11 19.50 -26.63
C LYS A 97 -26.02 18.48 -26.90
N PHE A 98 -26.39 17.22 -26.75
CA PHE A 98 -25.59 16.12 -27.28
C PHE A 98 -25.73 16.09 -28.80
N GLY A 99 -24.60 15.94 -29.48
CA GLY A 99 -24.55 15.87 -30.93
C GLY A 99 -23.33 15.09 -31.39
N LEU A 100 -23.41 14.61 -32.64
CA LEU A 100 -22.29 13.95 -33.30
C LEU A 100 -21.20 14.98 -33.62
N LEU A 101 -19.98 14.73 -33.18
CA LEU A 101 -18.80 15.55 -33.43
C LEU A 101 -18.55 15.70 -34.94
N SER A 102 -18.90 14.69 -35.75
CA SER A 102 -18.82 14.73 -37.21
C SER A 102 -19.63 15.88 -37.82
N GLN A 103 -20.76 16.26 -37.20
CA GLN A 103 -21.64 17.34 -37.66
C GLN A 103 -21.28 18.71 -37.05
N ALA A 104 -20.46 18.73 -35.99
CA ALA A 104 -20.04 19.96 -35.33
C ALA A 104 -18.93 20.69 -36.11
N SER A 105 -18.94 22.02 -36.04
CA SER A 105 -17.88 22.86 -36.62
C SER A 105 -16.54 22.66 -35.90
N LYS A 106 -15.41 23.01 -36.55
CA LYS A 106 -14.08 22.88 -35.95
C LYS A 106 -13.95 23.61 -34.61
N ALA A 107 -14.60 24.76 -34.47
CA ALA A 107 -14.60 25.54 -33.22
C ALA A 107 -15.38 24.82 -32.10
N GLU A 108 -16.53 24.24 -32.42
CA GLU A 108 -17.36 23.49 -31.47
C GLU A 108 -16.68 22.18 -31.03
N ARG A 109 -16.02 21.47 -31.95
CA ARG A 109 -15.20 20.30 -31.63
C ARG A 109 -14.08 20.62 -30.65
N LEU A 110 -13.52 21.84 -30.67
CA LEU A 110 -12.49 22.26 -29.72
C LEU A 110 -13.07 22.62 -28.34
N GLN A 111 -14.30 23.13 -28.29
CA GLN A 111 -14.95 23.48 -27.02
C GLN A 111 -15.26 22.26 -26.15
N VAL A 112 -15.59 21.12 -26.76
CA VAL A 112 -15.87 19.87 -26.05
C VAL A 112 -14.70 19.44 -25.12
N PRO A 113 -13.48 19.17 -25.63
CA PRO A 113 -12.35 18.78 -24.78
C PRO A 113 -11.91 19.91 -23.84
N GLN A 114 -12.07 21.18 -24.23
CA GLN A 114 -11.81 22.31 -23.33
C GLN A 114 -12.74 22.30 -22.11
N GLN A 115 -14.04 22.06 -22.31
CA GLN A 115 -15.00 21.96 -21.21
C GLN A 115 -14.72 20.73 -20.34
N GLN A 116 -14.48 19.57 -20.97
CA GLN A 116 -14.11 18.35 -20.24
C GLN A 116 -12.86 18.58 -19.37
N LEU A 117 -11.83 19.21 -19.92
CA LEU A 117 -10.62 19.56 -19.17
C LEU A 117 -10.94 20.50 -18.00
N GLN A 118 -11.79 21.50 -18.19
CA GLN A 118 -12.20 22.40 -17.10
C GLN A 118 -12.99 21.67 -16.00
N LEU A 119 -13.88 20.75 -16.37
CA LEU A 119 -14.59 19.90 -15.41
C LEU A 119 -13.63 19.02 -14.62
N VAL A 120 -12.70 18.34 -15.30
CA VAL A 120 -11.67 17.52 -14.66
C VAL A 120 -10.80 18.36 -13.73
N LYS A 121 -10.36 19.55 -14.15
CA LYS A 121 -9.61 20.48 -13.28
C LYS A 121 -10.41 20.86 -12.03
N ASN A 122 -11.70 21.11 -12.17
CA ASN A 122 -12.57 21.43 -11.04
C ASN A 122 -12.74 20.24 -10.09
N PHE A 123 -12.91 19.02 -10.61
CA PHE A 123 -12.97 17.81 -9.79
C PHE A 123 -11.64 17.57 -9.06
N MET A 124 -10.52 17.63 -9.78
CA MET A 124 -9.18 17.53 -9.19
C MET A 124 -8.97 18.56 -8.08
N ALA A 125 -9.34 19.82 -8.30
CA ALA A 125 -9.18 20.87 -7.28
C ALA A 125 -10.07 20.61 -6.04
N ARG A 126 -11.29 20.10 -6.23
CA ARG A 126 -12.19 19.75 -5.12
C ARG A 126 -11.67 18.55 -4.34
N ASP A 127 -11.20 17.52 -5.03
CA ASP A 127 -10.75 16.29 -4.40
C ASP A 127 -9.37 16.46 -3.77
N ALA A 128 -8.46 17.23 -4.37
CA ALA A 128 -7.21 17.62 -3.74
C ALA A 128 -7.44 18.37 -2.42
N LYS A 129 -8.42 19.29 -2.37
CA LYS A 129 -8.80 19.99 -1.12
C LYS A 129 -9.36 19.02 -0.08
N LYS A 130 -10.14 18.01 -0.47
CA LYS A 130 -10.66 16.97 0.45
C LYS A 130 -9.53 16.07 0.96
N ALA A 131 -8.67 15.59 0.06
CA ALA A 131 -7.51 14.77 0.38
C ALA A 131 -6.60 15.51 1.36
N ALA A 132 -6.22 16.75 1.08
CA ALA A 132 -5.38 17.56 1.97
C ALA A 132 -6.01 17.76 3.37
N LYS A 133 -7.35 17.86 3.48
CA LYS A 133 -8.02 17.92 4.78
C LYS A 133 -7.94 16.59 5.53
N ILE A 134 -8.16 15.48 4.83
CA ILE A 134 -8.07 14.13 5.41
C ILE A 134 -6.63 13.84 5.83
N GLU A 135 -5.65 14.14 4.98
CA GLU A 135 -4.23 14.00 5.26
C GLU A 135 -3.82 14.79 6.50
N LYS A 136 -4.19 16.08 6.59
CA LYS A 136 -3.92 16.88 7.80
C LYS A 136 -4.54 16.27 9.05
N LYS A 137 -5.77 15.76 8.96
CA LYS A 137 -6.44 15.09 10.08
C LYS A 137 -5.72 13.80 10.46
N LEU A 138 -5.33 12.98 9.49
CA LEU A 138 -4.57 11.75 9.70
C LEU A 138 -3.19 12.04 10.27
N ASP A 139 -2.54 13.13 9.86
CA ASP A 139 -1.22 13.49 10.36
C ASP A 139 -1.27 13.93 11.83
N VAL A 140 -2.32 14.65 12.23
CA VAL A 140 -2.54 14.96 13.67
C VAL A 140 -2.86 13.70 14.47
N LEU A 141 -3.76 12.83 13.97
CA LEU A 141 -4.19 11.64 14.70
C LEU A 141 -3.11 10.54 14.76
N LEU A 142 -2.40 10.32 13.66
CA LEU A 142 -1.44 9.23 13.49
C LEU A 142 0.01 9.68 13.59
N GLY A 143 0.31 10.97 13.54
CA GLY A 143 1.69 11.48 13.55
C GLY A 143 2.45 11.06 14.81
N GLY A 144 1.80 11.11 15.97
CA GLY A 144 2.37 10.61 17.23
C GLY A 144 2.65 9.10 17.18
N TYR A 145 1.71 8.31 16.67
CA TYR A 145 1.89 6.87 16.51
C TYR A 145 2.99 6.51 15.51
N LYS A 146 3.09 7.22 14.38
CA LYS A 146 4.17 7.05 13.39
C LYS A 146 5.54 7.34 13.99
N LYS A 147 5.67 8.44 14.74
CA LYS A 147 6.93 8.79 15.44
C LYS A 147 7.32 7.72 16.45
N ARG A 148 6.36 7.27 17.27
CA ARG A 148 6.59 6.21 18.26
C ARG A 148 6.98 4.89 17.60
N ALA A 149 6.31 4.51 16.51
CA ALA A 149 6.64 3.30 15.76
C ALA A 149 8.04 3.37 15.16
N SER A 150 8.41 4.51 14.56
CA SER A 150 9.76 4.72 14.02
C SER A 150 10.84 4.68 15.10
N ALA A 151 10.59 5.28 16.26
CA ALA A 151 11.53 5.25 17.39
C ALA A 151 11.70 3.83 17.92
N LEU A 152 10.60 3.10 18.16
CA LEU A 152 10.65 1.71 18.61
C LEU A 152 11.35 0.79 17.60
N ALA A 153 11.17 1.02 16.30
CA ALA A 153 11.85 0.26 15.27
C ALA A 153 13.38 0.50 15.31
N ALA A 154 13.80 1.75 15.50
CA ALA A 154 15.21 2.10 15.64
C ALA A 154 15.81 1.50 16.92
N ASP A 155 15.13 1.63 18.06
CA ASP A 155 15.55 1.05 19.34
C ASP A 155 15.70 -0.48 19.21
N LEU A 156 14.76 -1.14 18.55
CA LEU A 156 14.79 -2.58 18.34
C LEU A 156 16.01 -2.99 17.51
N GLN A 157 16.34 -2.25 16.45
CA GLN A 157 17.54 -2.48 15.65
C GLN A 157 18.82 -2.28 16.46
N GLU A 158 18.90 -1.23 17.29
CA GLU A 158 20.05 -0.97 18.15
C GLU A 158 20.24 -2.10 19.18
N LYS A 159 19.16 -2.53 19.84
CA LYS A 159 19.22 -3.64 20.80
C LYS A 159 19.59 -4.96 20.13
N GLN A 160 19.11 -5.22 18.90
CA GLN A 160 19.52 -6.39 18.15
C GLN A 160 21.02 -6.38 17.84
N GLN A 161 21.59 -5.23 17.46
CA GLN A 161 23.02 -5.11 17.23
C GLN A 161 23.80 -5.35 18.53
N LEU A 162 23.36 -4.73 19.63
CA LEU A 162 24.00 -4.91 20.94
C LEU A 162 23.98 -6.37 21.40
N VAL A 163 22.88 -7.10 21.19
CA VAL A 163 22.83 -8.54 21.49
C VAL A 163 23.87 -9.30 20.70
N ARG A 164 23.99 -9.05 19.39
CA ARG A 164 25.00 -9.71 18.54
C ARG A 164 26.42 -9.41 19.00
N ASP A 165 26.70 -8.15 19.32
CA ASP A 165 28.03 -7.75 19.80
C ASP A 165 28.36 -8.46 21.12
N LYS A 166 27.39 -8.55 22.04
CA LYS A 166 27.56 -9.27 23.32
C LYS A 166 27.69 -10.77 23.15
N ASP A 167 27.01 -11.38 22.19
CA ASP A 167 27.18 -12.79 21.85
C ASP A 167 28.58 -13.07 21.31
N ILE A 168 29.13 -12.16 20.49
CA ILE A 168 30.52 -12.25 20.01
C ILE A 168 31.49 -12.13 21.19
N GLU A 169 31.35 -11.10 22.03
CA GLU A 169 32.18 -10.92 23.23
C GLU A 169 32.17 -12.15 24.14
N LEU A 170 30.99 -12.71 24.39
CA LEU A 170 30.82 -13.90 25.21
C LEU A 170 31.54 -15.11 24.62
N ASN A 171 31.47 -15.30 23.30
CA ASN A 171 32.20 -16.37 22.64
C ASN A 171 33.71 -16.17 22.70
N CYS A 172 34.19 -14.92 22.55
CA CYS A 172 35.59 -14.59 22.73
C CYS A 172 36.07 -14.92 24.15
N PHE A 173 35.30 -14.55 25.18
CA PHE A 173 35.66 -14.86 26.58
C PHE A 173 35.65 -16.35 26.87
N LYS A 174 34.71 -17.12 26.31
CA LYS A 174 34.72 -18.59 26.43
C LYS A 174 35.97 -19.21 25.82
N GLN A 175 36.38 -18.75 24.64
CA GLN A 175 37.61 -19.22 24.02
C GLN A 175 38.84 -18.82 24.85
N LEU A 176 38.91 -17.56 25.29
CA LEU A 176 40.00 -17.08 26.13
C LEU A 176 40.11 -17.87 27.44
N GLN A 177 38.98 -18.17 28.08
CA GLN A 177 38.93 -19.02 29.26
C GLN A 177 39.50 -20.42 28.99
N GLY A 178 39.13 -21.02 27.85
CA GLY A 178 39.68 -22.31 27.43
C GLY A 178 41.20 -22.27 27.22
N HIS A 179 41.71 -21.23 26.57
CA HIS A 179 43.15 -21.03 26.40
C HIS A 179 43.87 -20.81 27.74
N GLU A 180 43.30 -20.00 28.62
CA GLU A 180 43.91 -19.70 29.92
C GLU A 180 43.93 -20.93 30.83
N ALA A 181 42.90 -21.77 30.77
CA ALA A 181 42.87 -23.04 31.50
C ALA A 181 44.02 -23.99 31.12
N ILE A 182 44.52 -23.92 29.89
CA ILE A 182 45.67 -24.70 29.41
C ILE A 182 46.99 -23.99 29.72
N ALA A 183 47.04 -22.66 29.52
CA ALA A 183 48.28 -21.90 29.67
C ALA A 183 48.69 -21.69 31.14
N LEU A 184 47.73 -21.55 32.06
CA LEU A 184 48.00 -21.33 33.48
C LEU A 184 48.82 -22.46 34.14
N PRO A 185 48.49 -23.76 34.00
CA PRO A 185 49.31 -24.83 34.58
C PRO A 185 50.71 -24.90 33.96
N GLN A 186 50.87 -24.59 32.67
CA GLN A 186 52.20 -24.55 32.02
C GLN A 186 53.06 -23.45 32.63
N ARG A 187 52.53 -22.23 32.74
CA ARG A 187 53.23 -21.10 33.39
C ARG A 187 53.59 -21.41 34.84
N LEU A 188 52.68 -22.03 35.59
CA LEU A 188 52.95 -22.45 36.97
C LEU A 188 54.06 -23.49 37.05
N SER A 189 54.05 -24.49 36.17
CA SER A 189 55.10 -25.51 36.11
C SER A 189 56.47 -24.92 35.77
N GLU A 190 56.52 -24.01 34.79
CA GLU A 190 57.76 -23.30 34.41
C GLU A 190 58.30 -22.47 35.58
N MET A 191 57.44 -21.70 36.25
CA MET A 191 57.85 -20.91 37.43
C MET A 191 58.30 -21.79 38.59
N GLN A 192 57.62 -22.91 38.85
CA GLN A 192 58.03 -23.87 39.87
C GLN A 192 59.40 -24.47 39.58
N ALA A 193 59.69 -24.81 38.31
CA ALA A 193 60.99 -25.31 37.90
C ALA A 193 62.10 -24.26 38.14
N LEU A 194 61.88 -23.01 37.72
CA LEU A 194 62.83 -21.91 37.94
C LEU A 194 63.09 -21.65 39.42
N VAL A 195 62.04 -21.66 40.26
CA VAL A 195 62.20 -21.53 41.71
C VAL A 195 62.99 -22.71 42.27
N GLY A 196 62.70 -23.94 41.82
CA GLY A 196 63.46 -25.13 42.20
C GLY A 196 64.95 -24.99 41.89
N GLU A 197 65.31 -24.61 40.66
CA GLU A 197 66.70 -24.37 40.26
C GLU A 197 67.37 -23.27 41.10
N GLN A 198 66.66 -22.17 41.34
CA GLN A 198 67.20 -21.06 42.12
C GLN A 198 67.43 -21.45 43.59
N THR A 199 66.52 -22.23 44.19
CA THR A 199 66.67 -22.73 45.56
C THR A 199 67.84 -23.71 45.69
N ALA A 200 68.04 -24.59 44.71
CA ALA A 200 69.19 -25.49 44.68
C ALA A 200 70.51 -24.70 44.58
N ARG A 201 70.55 -23.70 43.70
CA ARG A 201 71.71 -22.81 43.54
C ARG A 201 71.99 -22.00 44.80
N GLU A 202 70.95 -21.50 45.46
CA GLU A 202 71.09 -20.80 46.75
C GLU A 202 71.67 -21.72 47.82
N ALA A 203 71.15 -22.94 47.96
CA ALA A 203 71.66 -23.92 48.91
C ALA A 203 73.15 -24.26 48.68
N GLU A 204 73.55 -24.45 47.41
CA GLU A 204 74.96 -24.66 47.06
C GLU A 204 75.85 -23.46 47.42
N LEU A 205 75.39 -22.23 47.15
CA LEU A 205 76.14 -21.01 47.46
C LEU A 205 76.26 -20.79 48.97
N GLN A 206 75.20 -21.04 49.73
CA GLN A 206 75.21 -20.98 51.19
C GLN A 206 76.18 -22.01 51.78
N ALA A 207 76.20 -23.25 51.26
CA ALA A 207 77.16 -24.27 51.69
C ALA A 207 78.62 -23.85 51.43
N LYS A 208 78.92 -23.35 50.22
CA LYS A 208 80.25 -22.81 49.87
C LYS A 208 80.65 -21.65 50.77
N TYR A 209 79.72 -20.73 51.06
CA TYR A 209 79.98 -19.61 51.97
C TYR A 209 80.30 -20.11 53.38
N ALA A 210 79.52 -21.07 53.91
CA ALA A 210 79.76 -21.66 55.23
C ALA A 210 81.13 -22.34 55.32
N GLU A 211 81.57 -23.04 54.27
CA GLU A 211 82.92 -23.63 54.18
C GLU A 211 84.03 -22.57 54.16
N LEU A 212 83.89 -21.54 53.33
CA LEU A 212 84.85 -20.43 53.26
C LEU A 212 84.94 -19.67 54.57
N GLU A 213 83.82 -19.45 55.24
CA GLU A 213 83.77 -18.80 56.55
C GLU A 213 84.49 -19.64 57.62
N ARG A 214 84.31 -20.96 57.61
CA ARG A 214 85.09 -21.88 58.46
C ARG A 214 86.58 -21.78 58.20
N MET A 215 87.01 -21.78 56.93
CA MET A 215 88.43 -21.62 56.56
C MET A 215 88.99 -20.25 56.98
N ARG A 216 88.20 -19.18 56.83
CA ARG A 216 88.59 -17.84 57.26
C ARG A 216 88.82 -17.78 58.76
N LEU A 217 87.95 -18.40 59.55
CA LEU A 217 88.07 -18.47 61.00
C LEU A 217 89.32 -19.24 61.42
N THR A 218 89.57 -20.42 60.85
CA THR A 218 90.77 -21.21 61.17
C THR A 218 92.06 -20.49 60.78
N LEU A 219 92.11 -19.83 59.62
CA LEU A 219 93.27 -19.03 59.21
C LEU A 219 93.50 -17.83 60.14
N ARG A 220 92.43 -17.17 60.62
CA ARG A 220 92.53 -16.09 61.60
C ARG A 220 93.08 -16.59 62.93
N GLU A 221 92.63 -17.74 63.41
CA GLU A 221 93.15 -18.38 64.63
C GLU A 221 94.65 -18.72 64.47
N GLN A 222 95.06 -19.25 63.31
CA GLN A 222 96.47 -19.54 63.02
C GLN A 222 97.34 -18.28 62.98
N LEU A 223 96.83 -17.18 62.41
CA LEU A 223 97.53 -15.89 62.41
C LEU A 223 97.63 -15.29 63.82
N ALA A 224 96.56 -15.39 64.63
CA ALA A 224 96.58 -14.96 66.03
C ALA A 224 97.55 -15.81 66.88
N ALA A 225 97.70 -17.11 66.59
CA ALA A 225 98.65 -17.99 67.25
C ALA A 225 100.11 -17.70 66.84
N LYS A 226 100.36 -17.26 65.60
CA LYS A 226 101.69 -16.85 65.12
C LYS A 226 102.11 -15.43 65.54
N ALA A 227 101.16 -14.59 65.96
CA ALA A 227 101.42 -13.23 66.44
C ALA A 227 101.67 -13.16 67.97
N ARG A 228 101.65 -14.32 68.66
CA ARG A 228 102.11 -14.51 70.04
C ARG A 228 103.50 -15.14 70.04
#